data_AF-A0A0K8RFS9-F1
#
_entry.id   AF-A0A0K8RFS9-F1
#
_cell.length_a   1.000
_cell.length_b   1.000
_cell.length_c   1.000
_cell.angle_alpha   90.00
_cell.angle_beta   90.00
_cell.angle_gamma   90.00
#
_symmetry.space_group_name_H-M   'P 1'
#
loop_
_entity.id
_entity.type
_entity.pdbx_description
1 polymer ?
#
loop_
_entity_poly.entity_id
_entity_poly.type
_entity_poly.pdbx_seq_one_letter_code
_entity_poly.pdbx_strand_id
1 'polypeptide(L)'
;MDAFYNRLTWEGSEDFKGDRVTWYSDDDPDYLNGYVRKGGKVTYVLLVGAGHDPGFDAPKPTHTLIGKFLRQQEIVESLNAADNLQKND
;
A
#
# COMPACT_ATOMS: atom_id res chain seq x y z
N MET A 1 -4.65 -13.21 -4.12
CA MET A 1 -5.09 -11.87 -4.58
C MET A 1 -4.23 -11.32 -5.71
N ASP A 2 -2.91 -11.49 -5.70
CA ASP A 2 -2.02 -10.94 -6.75
C ASP A 2 -2.33 -11.45 -8.15
N ALA A 3 -2.46 -12.77 -8.31
CA ALA A 3 -2.81 -13.36 -9.60
C ALA A 3 -4.19 -12.91 -10.13
N PHE A 4 -5.06 -12.40 -9.26
CA PHE A 4 -6.34 -11.83 -9.70
C PHE A 4 -6.10 -10.46 -10.36
N TYR A 5 -5.50 -9.52 -9.62
CA TYR A 5 -5.25 -8.17 -10.14
C TYR A 5 -4.28 -8.12 -11.33
N ASN A 6 -3.26 -8.99 -11.34
CA ASN A 6 -2.27 -9.03 -12.43
C ASN A 6 -2.86 -9.52 -13.77
N ARG A 7 -4.06 -10.12 -13.77
CA ARG A 7 -4.78 -10.56 -14.98
C ARG A 7 -5.82 -9.55 -15.47
N LEU A 8 -6.09 -8.50 -14.70
CA LEU A 8 -7.05 -7.47 -15.08
C LEU A 8 -6.35 -6.40 -15.92
N THR A 9 -7.05 -5.90 -16.94
CA THR A 9 -6.62 -4.74 -17.73
C THR A 9 -7.37 -3.50 -17.25
N TRP A 10 -6.65 -2.50 -16.74
CA TRP A 10 -7.20 -1.25 -16.22
C TRP A 10 -6.12 -0.16 -16.18
N GLU A 11 -6.52 1.11 -16.01
CA GLU A 11 -5.59 2.24 -15.93
C GLU A 11 -4.70 2.14 -14.69
N GLY A 12 -3.39 1.88 -14.89
CA GLY A 12 -2.43 1.65 -13.81
C GLY A 12 -2.11 0.17 -13.54
N SER A 13 -2.64 -0.75 -14.34
CA SER A 13 -2.41 -2.20 -14.16
C SER A 13 -0.96 -2.63 -14.36
N GLU A 14 -0.18 -1.94 -15.19
CA GLU A 14 1.25 -2.25 -15.37
C GLU A 14 2.07 -1.83 -14.16
N ASP A 15 1.85 -0.61 -13.62
CA ASP A 15 2.53 -0.14 -12.41
C ASP A 15 2.21 -1.04 -11.20
N PHE A 16 0.96 -1.53 -11.13
CA PHE A 16 0.52 -2.43 -10.07
C PHE A 16 1.24 -3.79 -10.05
N LYS A 17 1.84 -4.21 -11.17
CA LYS A 17 2.64 -5.44 -11.25
C LYS A 17 4.05 -5.26 -10.67
N GLY A 18 4.45 -4.02 -10.38
CA GLY A 18 5.73 -3.70 -9.74
C GLY A 18 5.87 -4.29 -8.34
N ASP A 19 7.09 -4.19 -7.82
CA ASP A 19 7.42 -4.68 -6.49
C ASP A 19 6.71 -3.90 -5.39
N ARG A 20 6.54 -4.57 -4.25
CA ARG A 20 5.98 -3.95 -3.05
C ARG A 20 7.06 -3.20 -2.29
N VAL A 21 6.67 -2.10 -1.67
CA VAL A 21 7.48 -1.40 -0.66
C VAL A 21 7.08 -1.87 0.73
N THR A 22 8.06 -1.92 1.65
CA THR A 22 7.79 -2.15 3.06
C THR A 22 7.12 -0.94 3.69
N TRP A 23 6.17 -1.18 4.59
CA TRP A 23 5.50 -0.16 5.38
C TRP A 23 5.75 -0.42 6.86
N TYR A 24 6.54 0.45 7.48
CA TYR A 24 6.81 0.47 8.92
C TYR A 24 5.87 1.43 9.64
N SER A 25 5.78 1.32 10.97
CA SER A 25 5.04 2.27 11.79
C SER A 25 5.74 3.63 11.81
N ASP A 26 4.95 4.70 11.69
CA ASP A 26 5.46 6.08 11.77
C ASP A 26 6.04 6.36 13.18
N ASP A 27 5.51 5.69 14.21
CA ASP A 27 5.93 5.84 15.61
C ASP A 27 6.97 4.80 16.08
N ASP A 28 7.20 3.73 15.30
CA ASP A 28 8.12 2.65 15.62
C ASP A 28 8.74 2.09 14.32
N PRO A 29 9.95 2.53 13.94
CA PRO A 29 10.55 2.19 12.65
C PRO A 29 10.94 0.70 12.55
N ASP A 30 11.00 -0.03 13.67
CA ASP A 30 11.28 -1.46 13.66
C ASP A 30 10.01 -2.30 13.55
N TYR A 31 8.83 -1.69 13.76
CA TYR A 31 7.55 -2.37 13.65
C TYR A 31 7.04 -2.38 12.19
N LEU A 32 7.16 -3.54 11.54
CA LEU A 32 6.65 -3.77 10.18
C LEU A 32 5.12 -3.91 10.18
N ASN A 33 4.41 -2.87 9.73
CA ASN A 33 2.95 -2.91 9.55
C ASN A 33 2.55 -3.80 8.37
N GLY A 34 3.33 -3.79 7.28
CA GLY A 34 2.92 -4.45 6.06
C GLY A 34 3.76 -4.17 4.83
N TYR A 35 3.17 -4.50 3.68
CA TYR A 35 3.73 -4.24 2.36
C TYR A 35 2.69 -3.56 1.48
N VAL A 36 3.13 -2.58 0.71
CA VAL A 36 2.24 -1.74 -0.10
C VAL A 36 2.69 -1.78 -1.55
N ARG A 37 1.73 -1.81 -2.46
CA ARG A 37 1.94 -1.50 -3.88
C ARG A 37 0.84 -0.56 -4.34
N LYS A 38 1.13 0.22 -5.37
CA LYS A 38 0.20 1.16 -6.00
C LYS A 38 0.28 1.00 -7.51
N GLY A 39 -0.85 1.14 -8.17
CA GLY A 39 -0.90 1.35 -9.62
C GLY A 39 -2.09 2.24 -9.93
N GLY A 40 -1.86 3.33 -10.67
CA GLY A 40 -2.87 4.37 -10.89
C GLY A 40 -3.52 4.83 -9.57
N LYS A 41 -4.85 4.68 -9.48
CA LYS A 41 -5.65 5.07 -8.30
C LYS A 41 -5.92 3.94 -7.31
N VAL A 42 -5.27 2.79 -7.48
CA VAL A 42 -5.48 1.60 -6.64
C VAL A 42 -4.24 1.36 -5.79
N THR A 43 -4.43 1.36 -4.47
CA THR A 43 -3.41 0.97 -3.50
C THR A 43 -3.79 -0.38 -2.87
N TYR A 44 -2.85 -1.31 -2.83
CA TYR A 44 -3.02 -2.63 -2.24
C TYR A 44 -2.04 -2.82 -1.09
N VAL A 45 -2.58 -3.16 0.08
CA VAL A 45 -1.82 -3.34 1.32
C VAL A 45 -1.95 -4.78 1.80
N LEU A 46 -0.83 -5.41 2.13
CA LEU A 46 -0.76 -6.64 2.90
C LEU A 46 -0.37 -6.29 4.33
N LEU A 47 -1.22 -6.61 5.30
CA LEU A 47 -0.94 -6.40 6.71
C LEU A 47 -0.22 -7.63 7.28
N VAL A 48 0.91 -7.40 7.95
CA VAL A 48 1.65 -8.47 8.63
C VAL A 48 0.91 -8.85 9.91
N GLY A 49 0.80 -10.16 10.17
CA GLY A 49 0.14 -10.68 11.38
C GLY A 49 -1.39 -10.64 11.36
N ALA A 50 -2.01 -10.14 10.28
CA ALA A 50 -3.46 -10.10 10.14
C ALA A 50 -3.99 -11.27 9.31
N GLY A 51 -5.08 -11.88 9.77
CA GLY A 51 -5.86 -12.88 9.05
C GLY A 51 -7.06 -12.26 8.34
N HIS A 52 -8.23 -12.87 8.53
CA HIS A 52 -9.47 -12.45 7.86
C HIS A 52 -10.05 -11.17 8.44
N ASP A 53 -9.87 -10.93 9.74
CA ASP A 53 -10.35 -9.74 10.43
C ASP A 53 -9.16 -8.86 10.87
N PRO A 54 -8.66 -7.98 9.99
CA PRO A 54 -7.49 -7.17 10.29
C PRO A 54 -7.75 -6.14 11.39
N GLY A 55 -9.01 -5.77 11.64
CA GLY A 55 -9.36 -4.87 12.74
C GLY A 55 -9.19 -5.53 14.10
N PHE A 56 -9.39 -6.85 14.17
CA PHE A 56 -9.15 -7.65 15.37
C PHE A 56 -7.66 -8.07 15.50
N ASP A 57 -7.08 -8.58 14.42
CA ASP A 57 -5.73 -9.18 14.45
C ASP A 57 -4.61 -8.13 14.49
N ALA A 58 -4.77 -7.01 13.78
CA ALA A 58 -3.79 -5.93 13.67
C ALA A 58 -4.45 -4.55 13.82
N PRO A 59 -5.08 -4.24 14.98
CA PRO A 59 -5.94 -3.07 15.15
C PRO A 59 -5.23 -1.75 14.87
N LYS A 60 -3.99 -1.60 15.34
CA LYS A 60 -3.20 -0.37 15.16
C LYS A 60 -2.86 -0.12 13.67
N PRO A 61 -2.19 -1.05 12.95
CA PRO A 61 -1.97 -0.90 11.51
C PRO A 61 -3.26 -0.65 10.72
N THR A 62 -4.33 -1.39 11.03
CA THR A 62 -5.61 -1.27 10.33
C THR A 62 -6.25 0.10 10.52
N HIS A 63 -6.26 0.61 11.75
CA HIS A 63 -6.76 1.96 12.04
C HIS A 63 -5.95 3.03 11.29
N THR A 64 -4.62 2.91 11.26
CA THR A 64 -3.75 3.82 10.52
C THR A 64 -4.03 3.77 9.02
N LEU A 65 -4.15 2.57 8.43
CA LEU A 65 -4.49 2.36 7.02
C LEU A 65 -5.80 3.07 6.64
N ILE A 66 -6.87 2.83 7.42
CA ILE A 66 -8.19 3.45 7.19
C ILE A 66 -8.09 4.97 7.33
N GLY A 67 -7.38 5.46 8.35
CA GLY A 67 -7.18 6.89 8.56
C GLY A 67 -6.47 7.57 7.39
N LYS A 68 -5.39 6.97 6.88
CA LYS A 68 -4.65 7.49 5.71
C LYS A 68 -5.54 7.47 4.45
N PHE A 69 -6.29 6.38 4.23
CA PHE A 69 -7.25 6.29 3.11
C PHE A 69 -8.31 7.42 3.14
N LEU A 70 -8.95 7.63 4.29
CA LEU A 70 -9.99 8.65 4.45
C LEU A 70 -9.45 10.08 4.26
N ARG A 71 -8.18 10.31 4.59
CA ARG A 71 -7.49 11.59 4.36
C ARG A 71 -6.83 11.72 2.99
N GLN A 72 -6.98 10.71 2.13
CA GLN A 72 -6.33 10.63 0.82
C GLN A 72 -4.80 10.79 0.91
N GLN A 73 -4.22 10.23 1.96
CA GLN A 73 -2.77 10.20 2.19
C GLN A 73 -2.16 8.92 1.64
N GLU A 74 -0.95 9.03 1.09
CA GLU A 74 -0.16 7.84 0.72
C GLU A 74 0.19 7.02 1.97
N ILE A 75 0.23 5.70 1.81
CA ILE A 75 0.57 4.79 2.93
C ILE A 75 2.07 4.87 3.24
N VAL A 76 2.90 4.95 2.21
CA VAL A 76 4.36 5.09 2.28
C VAL A 76 4.79 6.21 1.33
N GLU A 77 5.65 7.12 1.80
CA GLU A 77 6.07 8.30 1.03
C GLU A 77 6.83 7.95 -0.26
N SER A 78 7.60 6.86 -0.26
CA SER A 78 8.41 6.42 -1.41
C SER A 78 7.58 6.04 -2.63
N LEU A 79 6.27 5.79 -2.48
CA LEU A 79 5.35 5.58 -3.60
C LEU A 79 5.16 6.85 -4.45
N ASN A 80 5.50 8.03 -3.94
CA ASN A 80 5.53 9.27 -4.71
C ASN A 80 6.77 9.41 -5.61
N ALA A 81 7.83 8.64 -5.39
CA ALA A 81 9.08 8.80 -6.15
C ALA A 81 8.91 8.39 -7.62
N ALA A 82 8.08 7.38 -7.89
CA ALA A 82 7.75 6.96 -9.26
C ALA A 82 6.90 8.02 -10.01
N ASP A 83 5.92 8.62 -9.33
CA ASP A 83 5.07 9.69 -9.90
C ASP A 83 5.84 11.01 -10.12
N ASN A 84 6.89 11.28 -9.33
CA ASN A 84 7.71 12.50 -9.44
C ASN A 84 8.83 12.38 -10.49
N LEU A 85 9.25 11.17 -10.86
CA LEU A 85 10.22 10.97 -11.94
C LEU A 85 9.57 11.12 -13.33
N GLN A 86 8.29 10.78 -13.48
CA GLN A 86 7.56 10.96 -14.76
C GLN A 86 7.11 12.39 -15.04
N LYS A 87 7.10 13.29 -14.04
CA LYS A 87 6.68 14.69 -14.23
C LYS A 87 7.81 15.65 -14.61
N ASN A 88 9.04 15.16 -14.68
CA ASN A 88 10.24 15.97 -14.95
C ASN A 88 10.85 15.73 -16.35
N ASP A 89 10.14 15.01 -17.24
CA ASP A 89 10.51 14.81 -18.65
C ASP A 89 9.52 15.52 -19.59
#